data_AF-M1YWU0-F1
#
_entry.id   AF-M1YWU0-F1
#
_cell.length_a   1.000
_cell.length_b   1.000
_cell.length_c   1.000
_cell.angle_alpha   90.00
_cell.angle_beta   90.00
_cell.angle_gamma   90.00
#
_symmetry.space_group_name_H-M   'P 1'
#
loop_
_entity.id
_entity.type
_entity.pdbx_description
1 polymer ?
#
loop_
_entity_poly.entity_id
_entity_poly.type
_entity_poly.pdbx_seq_one_letter_code
_entity_poly.pdbx_strand_id
1 'polypeptide(L)'
;MDIVFQGFYSVFMGKTVFAKLNTIFLLGILFLPPPLYATETNKEIYVPENLEEAHLELERMLPTDLIAKIKNGTEAEMAFYHHGVGTRIRNLWLWPDTRLKKYFNERGIFHPDDMSGIILDTFWCRLNNKPFRLEERIHYYKQFWEANTPPDRVSPTDGAEIDWILKIHKGGNPLQVIHLGVSKSDNSFWRFEYPSPKHIEPALPEEIEDLKEK
;
A
#
# COMPACT_ATOMS: atom_id res chain seq x y z
N MET A 1 44.99 -4.89 47.65
CA MET A 1 44.25 -6.06 47.17
C MET A 1 43.92 -5.78 45.72
N ASP A 2 44.88 -6.01 44.83
CA ASP A 2 45.23 -7.34 44.26
C ASP A 2 44.21 -7.74 43.18
N ILE A 3 44.53 -8.30 42.02
CA ILE A 3 45.76 -8.68 41.32
C ILE A 3 45.25 -9.04 39.89
N VAL A 4 45.90 -8.49 38.87
CA VAL A 4 46.47 -9.18 37.68
C VAL A 4 45.62 -10.21 36.90
N PHE A 5 45.56 -10.05 35.58
CA PHE A 5 45.96 -11.14 34.67
C PHE A 5 46.67 -10.60 33.43
N GLN A 6 47.97 -10.88 33.36
CA GLN A 6 48.86 -10.72 32.21
C GLN A 6 48.68 -11.86 31.21
N GLY A 7 49.16 -11.67 29.98
CA GLY A 7 49.62 -12.80 29.16
C GLY A 7 49.77 -12.51 27.67
N PHE A 8 50.79 -11.74 27.28
CA PHE A 8 51.26 -11.64 25.89
C PHE A 8 52.35 -12.71 25.63
N TYR A 9 52.21 -13.38 24.47
CA TYR A 9 53.20 -13.97 23.56
C TYR A 9 54.53 -14.54 24.09
N SER A 10 54.78 -15.79 23.70
CA SER A 10 56.13 -16.32 23.49
C SER A 10 56.32 -16.77 22.03
N VAL A 11 57.56 -16.57 21.60
CA VAL A 11 58.20 -16.66 20.29
C VAL A 11 58.58 -18.12 19.99
N PHE A 12 58.69 -18.54 18.72
CA PHE A 12 59.92 -19.18 18.21
C PHE A 12 59.98 -19.31 16.67
N MET A 13 61.16 -19.00 16.16
CA MET A 13 61.60 -18.94 14.76
C MET A 13 61.66 -20.30 14.05
N GLY A 14 61.59 -20.26 12.71
CA GLY A 14 62.16 -21.29 11.83
C GLY A 14 62.28 -20.79 10.39
N LYS A 15 63.48 -20.90 9.81
CA LYS A 15 63.96 -20.18 8.62
C LYS A 15 63.66 -20.88 7.27
N THR A 16 63.80 -20.08 6.20
CA THR A 16 64.39 -20.35 4.87
C THR A 16 63.57 -20.96 3.70
N VAL A 17 63.36 -20.11 2.68
CA VAL A 17 63.75 -20.24 1.23
C VAL A 17 62.82 -20.92 0.19
N PHE A 18 62.40 -20.06 -0.76
CA PHE A 18 62.08 -20.21 -2.20
C PHE A 18 61.44 -21.48 -2.77
N ALA A 19 60.28 -21.30 -3.42
CA ALA A 19 60.05 -21.69 -4.82
C ALA A 19 58.89 -20.88 -5.43
N LYS A 20 59.12 -20.24 -6.58
CA LYS A 20 58.07 -19.73 -7.46
C LYS A 20 57.43 -20.92 -8.18
N LEU A 21 56.10 -20.94 -8.33
CA LEU A 21 55.45 -21.44 -9.55
C LEU A 21 54.03 -20.87 -9.68
N ASN A 22 53.77 -20.28 -10.85
CA ASN A 22 52.47 -19.83 -11.30
C ASN A 22 51.54 -21.04 -11.51
N THR A 23 50.36 -21.03 -10.87
CA THR A 23 49.20 -21.78 -11.35
C THR A 23 47.94 -20.95 -11.16
N ILE A 24 47.41 -20.47 -12.29
CA ILE A 24 46.11 -19.81 -12.41
C ILE A 24 45.02 -20.86 -12.14
N PHE A 25 44.28 -20.71 -11.04
CA PHE A 25 43.02 -21.43 -10.83
C PHE A 25 41.87 -20.57 -11.34
N LEU A 26 41.50 -20.76 -12.60
CA LEU A 26 40.20 -20.36 -13.13
C LEU A 26 39.16 -21.37 -12.64
N LEU A 27 38.49 -21.06 -11.53
CA LEU A 27 37.28 -21.74 -11.09
C LEU A 27 36.14 -21.35 -12.03
N GLY A 28 36.02 -22.07 -13.13
CA GLY A 28 34.81 -22.09 -13.96
C GLY A 28 33.70 -22.83 -13.21
N ILE A 29 32.90 -22.11 -12.42
CA ILE A 29 31.60 -22.60 -11.99
C ILE A 29 30.72 -22.55 -13.24
N LEU A 30 30.48 -23.72 -13.84
CA LEU A 30 29.42 -23.92 -14.83
C LEU A 30 28.10 -23.56 -14.14
N PHE A 31 27.66 -22.33 -14.34
CA PHE A 31 26.30 -21.89 -14.05
C PHE A 31 25.40 -22.62 -15.05
N LEU A 32 25.03 -23.86 -14.73
CA LEU A 32 23.96 -24.54 -15.45
C LEU A 32 22.71 -23.70 -15.19
N PRO A 33 22.12 -23.05 -16.21
CA PRO A 33 20.88 -22.33 -15.98
C PRO A 33 19.88 -23.32 -15.38
N PRO A 34 19.11 -22.94 -14.33
CA PRO A 34 18.04 -23.80 -13.86
C PRO A 34 17.18 -24.20 -15.08
N PRO A 35 16.66 -25.44 -15.12
CA PRO A 35 15.87 -25.90 -16.25
C PRO A 35 14.84 -24.82 -16.56
N LEU A 36 14.83 -24.38 -17.81
CA LEU A 36 13.84 -23.44 -18.32
C LEU A 36 12.49 -24.13 -18.05
N TYR A 37 11.81 -23.74 -16.97
CA TYR A 37 10.44 -24.15 -16.75
C TYR A 37 9.71 -23.67 -17.99
N ALA A 38 9.21 -24.62 -18.78
CA ALA A 38 8.38 -24.32 -19.93
C ALA A 38 7.25 -23.43 -19.39
N THR A 39 7.32 -22.14 -19.71
CA THR A 39 6.26 -21.19 -19.37
C THR A 39 5.03 -21.70 -20.08
N GLU A 40 4.03 -22.16 -19.33
CA GLU A 40 2.77 -22.56 -19.92
C GLU A 40 2.30 -21.48 -20.88
N THR A 41 1.98 -21.96 -22.08
CA THR A 41 1.45 -21.27 -23.25
C THR A 41 0.80 -19.92 -22.96
N ASN A 42 1.22 -18.91 -23.73
CA ASN A 42 0.67 -17.56 -23.88
C ASN A 42 -0.88 -17.55 -23.94
N LYS A 43 -1.53 -17.68 -22.77
CA LYS A 43 -2.98 -17.50 -22.64
C LYS A 43 -3.19 -15.99 -22.60
N GLU A 44 -3.84 -15.48 -23.64
CA GLU A 44 -4.24 -14.09 -23.72
C GLU A 44 -4.91 -13.68 -22.40
N ILE A 45 -4.47 -12.54 -21.86
CA ILE A 45 -4.98 -12.03 -20.60
C ILE A 45 -6.36 -11.44 -20.90
N TYR A 46 -7.41 -12.13 -20.46
CA TYR A 46 -8.76 -11.60 -20.54
C TYR A 46 -8.90 -10.42 -19.56
N VAL A 47 -9.50 -9.33 -20.03
CA VAL A 47 -9.80 -8.13 -19.23
C VAL A 47 -11.29 -8.12 -18.92
N PRO A 48 -11.69 -8.31 -17.65
CA PRO A 48 -13.09 -8.34 -17.25
C PRO A 48 -13.86 -7.05 -17.55
N GLU A 49 -15.18 -7.14 -17.62
CA GLU A 49 -16.07 -5.98 -17.75
C GLU A 49 -16.66 -5.52 -16.42
N ASN A 50 -16.82 -6.43 -15.47
CA ASN A 50 -17.53 -6.21 -14.21
C ASN A 50 -17.01 -7.19 -13.12
N LEU A 51 -17.58 -7.10 -11.91
CA LEU A 51 -17.18 -7.95 -10.79
C LEU A 51 -17.36 -9.45 -11.03
N GLU A 52 -18.46 -9.86 -11.68
CA GLU A 52 -18.72 -11.29 -11.92
C GLU A 52 -17.66 -11.90 -12.83
N GLU A 53 -17.35 -11.23 -13.94
CA GLU A 53 -16.28 -11.65 -14.83
C GLU A 53 -14.90 -11.58 -14.17
N ALA A 54 -14.66 -10.58 -13.32
CA ALA A 54 -13.41 -10.47 -12.58
C ALA A 54 -13.23 -11.66 -11.65
N HIS A 55 -14.29 -12.11 -10.98
CA HIS A 55 -14.23 -13.30 -10.14
C HIS A 55 -13.99 -14.57 -10.94
N LEU A 56 -14.68 -14.76 -12.07
CA LEU A 56 -14.46 -15.91 -12.96
C LEU A 56 -13.00 -15.94 -13.48
N GLU A 57 -12.47 -14.79 -13.85
CA GLU A 57 -11.08 -14.68 -14.31
C GLU A 57 -10.08 -14.93 -13.17
N LEU A 58 -10.37 -14.50 -11.93
CA LEU A 58 -9.55 -14.85 -10.77
C LEU A 58 -9.56 -16.36 -10.50
N GLU A 59 -10.72 -17.03 -10.58
CA GLU A 59 -10.79 -18.51 -10.45
C GLU A 59 -9.96 -19.22 -11.53
N ARG A 60 -9.90 -18.66 -12.75
CA ARG A 60 -9.12 -19.20 -13.86
C ARG A 60 -7.61 -18.98 -13.70
N MET A 61 -7.21 -17.81 -13.19
CA MET A 61 -5.81 -17.38 -13.13
C MET A 61 -5.07 -17.83 -11.87
N LEU A 62 -5.76 -17.96 -10.75
CA LEU A 62 -5.12 -18.23 -9.47
C LEU A 62 -4.93 -19.74 -9.26
N PRO A 63 -3.78 -20.16 -8.67
CA PRO A 63 -3.60 -21.54 -8.24
C PRO A 63 -4.70 -21.99 -7.28
N THR A 64 -5.14 -23.26 -7.40
CA THR A 64 -6.22 -23.81 -6.58
C THR A 64 -5.92 -23.75 -5.08
N ASP A 65 -4.65 -23.91 -4.68
CA ASP A 65 -4.25 -23.80 -3.27
C ASP A 65 -4.38 -22.36 -2.74
N LEU A 66 -4.09 -21.36 -3.59
CA LEU A 66 -4.29 -19.94 -3.26
C LEU A 66 -5.77 -19.60 -3.14
N ILE A 67 -6.62 -20.10 -4.04
CA ILE A 67 -8.08 -19.95 -3.94
C ILE A 67 -8.59 -20.58 -2.63
N ALA A 68 -8.08 -21.76 -2.26
CA ALA A 68 -8.44 -22.41 -0.99
C ALA A 68 -7.99 -21.58 0.23
N LYS A 69 -6.81 -20.97 0.20
CA LYS A 69 -6.33 -20.06 1.26
C LYS A 69 -7.22 -18.83 1.40
N ILE A 70 -7.57 -18.20 0.27
CA ILE A 70 -8.50 -17.07 0.25
C ILE A 70 -9.85 -17.50 0.85
N LYS A 71 -10.44 -18.59 0.36
CA LYS A 71 -11.75 -19.07 0.81
C LYS A 71 -11.79 -19.36 2.31
N ASN A 72 -10.76 -20.02 2.85
CA ASN A 72 -10.70 -20.45 4.25
C ASN A 72 -10.27 -19.34 5.23
N GLY A 73 -9.76 -18.22 4.72
CA GLY A 73 -9.46 -17.04 5.52
C GLY A 73 -10.71 -16.24 5.88
N THR A 74 -10.50 -15.15 6.61
CA THR A 74 -11.50 -14.13 6.91
C THR A 74 -11.49 -13.02 5.87
N GLU A 75 -12.57 -12.25 5.82
CA GLU A 75 -12.67 -11.09 4.94
C GLU A 75 -11.59 -10.04 5.22
N ALA A 76 -11.27 -9.79 6.50
CA ALA A 76 -10.25 -8.82 6.88
C ALA A 76 -8.85 -9.20 6.34
N GLU A 77 -8.58 -10.50 6.17
CA GLU A 77 -7.32 -10.99 5.62
C GLU A 77 -7.20 -10.77 4.11
N MET A 78 -8.25 -10.28 3.43
CA MET A 78 -8.13 -9.88 2.02
C MET A 78 -7.09 -8.78 1.81
N ALA A 79 -6.86 -7.96 2.84
CA ALA A 79 -5.77 -6.98 2.88
C ALA A 79 -4.38 -7.60 2.64
N PHE A 80 -4.13 -8.85 3.08
CA PHE A 80 -2.85 -9.53 2.86
C PHE A 80 -2.56 -9.83 1.39
N TYR A 81 -3.60 -9.92 0.56
CA TYR A 81 -3.47 -10.18 -0.87
C TYR A 81 -3.34 -8.89 -1.69
N HIS A 82 -3.40 -7.71 -1.07
CA HIS A 82 -3.37 -6.42 -1.75
C HIS A 82 -2.09 -6.21 -2.58
N HIS A 83 -0.92 -6.53 -2.03
CA HIS A 83 0.37 -6.36 -2.74
C HIS A 83 0.74 -7.50 -3.69
N GLY A 84 0.10 -8.66 -3.56
CA GLY A 84 0.29 -9.78 -4.49
C GLY A 84 -0.78 -9.78 -5.59
N VAL A 85 -1.92 -10.40 -5.28
CA VAL A 85 -3.05 -10.51 -6.20
C VAL A 85 -3.59 -9.13 -6.60
N GLY A 86 -3.74 -8.22 -5.63
CA GLY A 86 -4.22 -6.85 -5.90
C GLY A 86 -3.31 -6.05 -6.83
N THR A 87 -1.99 -6.15 -6.70
CA THR A 87 -1.03 -5.54 -7.65
C THR A 87 -1.21 -6.10 -9.06
N ARG A 88 -1.41 -7.41 -9.19
CA ARG A 88 -1.65 -8.03 -10.49
C ARG A 88 -2.98 -7.58 -11.11
N ILE A 89 -4.06 -7.52 -10.32
CA ILE A 89 -5.36 -6.97 -10.73
C ILE A 89 -5.18 -5.54 -11.26
N ARG A 90 -4.46 -4.68 -10.52
CA ARG A 90 -4.22 -3.29 -10.92
C ARG A 90 -3.48 -3.19 -12.24
N ASN A 91 -2.36 -3.91 -12.37
CA ASN A 91 -1.51 -3.87 -13.56
C ASN A 91 -2.20 -4.42 -14.81
N LEU A 92 -3.00 -5.47 -14.67
CA LEU A 92 -3.66 -6.10 -15.81
C LEU A 92 -4.97 -5.42 -16.18
N TRP A 93 -5.74 -4.94 -15.19
CA TRP A 93 -7.13 -4.57 -15.42
C TRP A 93 -7.48 -3.12 -15.07
N LEU A 94 -6.74 -2.41 -14.22
CA LEU A 94 -7.24 -1.14 -13.64
C LEU A 94 -6.34 0.08 -13.89
N TRP A 95 -5.04 -0.11 -14.08
CA TRP A 95 -4.19 0.98 -14.56
C TRP A 95 -4.52 1.36 -16.02
N PRO A 96 -4.67 0.41 -16.96
CA PRO A 96 -5.13 0.74 -18.31
C PRO A 96 -6.58 1.25 -18.30
N ASP A 97 -6.99 1.92 -19.37
CA ASP A 97 -8.38 2.34 -19.55
C ASP A 97 -9.24 1.16 -20.03
N THR A 98 -9.81 0.41 -19.09
CA THR A 98 -10.54 -0.85 -19.36
C THR A 98 -12.03 -0.73 -19.05
N ARG A 99 -12.80 -1.74 -19.50
CA ARG A 99 -14.23 -1.87 -19.18
C ARG A 99 -14.46 -2.07 -17.67
N LEU A 100 -13.63 -2.87 -17.00
CA LEU A 100 -13.68 -3.00 -15.54
C LEU A 100 -13.40 -1.67 -14.82
N LYS A 101 -12.41 -0.89 -15.28
CA LYS A 101 -12.13 0.43 -14.71
C LYS A 101 -13.34 1.35 -14.88
N LYS A 102 -13.94 1.38 -16.07
CA LYS A 102 -15.16 2.15 -16.34
C LYS A 102 -16.32 1.73 -15.44
N TYR A 103 -16.50 0.42 -15.22
CA TYR A 103 -17.51 -0.11 -14.29
C TYR A 103 -17.36 0.46 -12.87
N PHE A 104 -16.14 0.62 -12.36
CA PHE A 104 -15.90 1.25 -11.06
C PHE A 104 -16.06 2.77 -11.08
N ASN A 105 -15.56 3.43 -12.13
CA ASN A 105 -15.67 4.89 -12.29
C ASN A 105 -17.14 5.34 -12.32
N GLU A 106 -18.01 4.60 -13.03
CA GLU A 106 -19.45 4.85 -13.07
C GLU A 106 -20.13 4.75 -11.69
N ARG A 107 -19.49 4.06 -10.73
CA ARG A 107 -19.93 3.93 -9.33
C ARG A 107 -19.25 4.92 -8.39
N GLY A 108 -18.36 5.76 -8.91
CA GLY A 108 -17.64 6.78 -8.15
C GLY A 108 -16.44 6.24 -7.37
N ILE A 109 -15.85 5.13 -7.82
CA ILE A 109 -14.57 4.61 -7.31
C ILE A 109 -13.54 4.80 -8.42
N PHE A 110 -12.50 5.59 -8.15
CA PHE A 110 -11.55 6.04 -9.19
C PHE A 110 -10.13 5.51 -8.98
N HIS A 111 -9.75 5.20 -7.73
CA HIS A 111 -8.40 4.75 -7.42
C HIS A 111 -8.26 3.23 -7.61
N PRO A 112 -7.31 2.73 -8.41
CA PRO A 112 -7.13 1.30 -8.65
C PRO A 112 -6.87 0.46 -7.39
N ASP A 113 -6.29 1.03 -6.34
CA ASP A 113 -6.11 0.34 -5.05
C ASP A 113 -7.45 -0.03 -4.43
N ASP A 114 -8.40 0.90 -4.40
CA ASP A 114 -9.75 0.69 -3.87
C ASP A 114 -10.52 -0.31 -4.72
N MET A 115 -10.47 -0.14 -6.05
CA MET A 115 -11.08 -1.08 -6.99
C MET A 115 -10.57 -2.50 -6.77
N SER A 116 -9.25 -2.68 -6.63
CA SER A 116 -8.64 -3.98 -6.39
C SER A 116 -8.99 -4.57 -5.02
N GLY A 117 -9.09 -3.73 -3.99
CA GLY A 117 -9.58 -4.12 -2.66
C GLY A 117 -11.02 -4.64 -2.72
N ILE A 118 -11.92 -3.89 -3.37
CA ILE A 118 -13.31 -4.30 -3.57
C ILE A 118 -13.39 -5.63 -4.34
N ILE A 119 -12.57 -5.82 -5.38
CA ILE A 119 -12.54 -7.10 -6.13
C ILE A 119 -12.14 -8.25 -5.21
N LEU A 120 -11.08 -8.10 -4.40
CA LEU A 120 -10.60 -9.14 -3.48
C LEU A 120 -11.65 -9.48 -2.42
N ASP A 121 -12.24 -8.47 -1.79
CA ASP A 121 -13.27 -8.66 -0.77
C ASP A 121 -14.51 -9.38 -1.34
N THR A 122 -14.98 -8.93 -2.51
CA THR A 122 -16.15 -9.52 -3.16
C THR A 122 -15.85 -10.90 -3.73
N PHE A 123 -14.60 -11.18 -4.10
CA PHE A 123 -14.16 -12.51 -4.49
C PHE A 123 -14.22 -13.48 -3.31
N TRP A 124 -13.77 -13.06 -2.12
CA TRP A 124 -13.96 -13.82 -0.89
C TRP A 124 -15.44 -14.06 -0.57
N CYS A 125 -16.28 -13.03 -0.73
CA CYS A 125 -17.73 -13.17 -0.56
C CYS A 125 -18.31 -14.23 -1.50
N ARG A 126 -17.91 -14.23 -2.79
CA ARG A 126 -18.35 -15.23 -3.78
C ARG A 126 -17.96 -16.64 -3.36
N LEU A 127 -16.70 -16.86 -3.00
CA LEU A 127 -16.20 -18.18 -2.58
C LEU A 127 -16.91 -18.74 -1.33
N ASN A 128 -17.50 -17.85 -0.54
CA ASN A 128 -18.18 -18.16 0.72
C ASN A 128 -19.72 -17.98 0.66
N ASN A 129 -20.30 -17.74 -0.52
CA ASN A 129 -21.73 -17.48 -0.70
C ASN A 129 -22.28 -16.36 0.22
N LYS A 130 -21.53 -15.27 0.36
CA LYS A 130 -21.89 -14.10 1.17
C LYS A 130 -22.33 -12.93 0.29
N PRO A 131 -23.20 -12.04 0.79
CA PRO A 131 -23.55 -10.82 0.07
C PRO A 131 -22.31 -9.94 -0.12
N PHE A 132 -22.19 -9.30 -1.29
CA PHE A 132 -21.02 -8.46 -1.61
C PHE A 132 -20.97 -7.16 -0.81
N ARG A 133 -22.13 -6.65 -0.35
CA ARG A 133 -22.27 -5.35 0.31
C ARG A 133 -21.60 -4.22 -0.50
N LEU A 134 -21.79 -4.25 -1.83
CA LEU A 134 -21.06 -3.38 -2.75
C LEU A 134 -21.32 -1.90 -2.46
N GLU A 135 -22.58 -1.53 -2.21
CA GLU A 135 -22.94 -0.14 -1.87
C GLU A 135 -22.28 0.33 -0.57
N GLU A 136 -22.20 -0.52 0.45
CA GLU A 136 -21.53 -0.20 1.72
C GLU A 136 -20.02 0.04 1.50
N ARG A 137 -19.37 -0.81 0.68
CA ARG A 137 -17.95 -0.64 0.33
C ARG A 137 -17.72 0.63 -0.48
N ILE A 138 -18.59 0.92 -1.46
CA ILE A 138 -18.51 2.14 -2.26
C ILE A 138 -18.66 3.36 -1.35
N HIS A 139 -19.63 3.34 -0.44
CA HIS A 139 -19.85 4.42 0.51
C HIS A 139 -18.64 4.65 1.42
N TYR A 140 -18.02 3.58 1.92
CA TYR A 140 -16.81 3.65 2.72
C TYR A 140 -15.68 4.38 1.99
N TYR A 141 -15.36 4.00 0.74
CA TYR A 141 -14.28 4.65 -0.01
C TYR A 141 -14.61 6.10 -0.37
N LYS A 142 -15.87 6.42 -0.69
CA LYS A 142 -16.30 7.80 -0.92
C LYS A 142 -16.08 8.66 0.32
N GLN A 143 -16.51 8.18 1.49
CA GLN A 143 -16.28 8.86 2.77
C GLN A 143 -14.78 8.99 3.06
N PHE A 144 -13.99 7.95 2.81
CA PHE A 144 -12.54 7.98 3.02
C PHE A 144 -11.88 9.09 2.19
N TRP A 145 -12.18 9.17 0.89
CA TRP A 145 -11.60 10.20 0.02
C TRP A 145 -12.11 11.60 0.36
N GLU A 146 -13.39 11.75 0.67
CA GLU A 146 -13.95 13.04 1.11
C GLU A 146 -13.28 13.53 2.40
N ALA A 147 -13.11 12.65 3.39
CA ALA A 147 -12.44 12.97 4.64
C ALA A 147 -10.95 13.29 4.47
N ASN A 148 -10.27 12.69 3.49
CA ASN A 148 -8.82 12.86 3.28
C ASN A 148 -8.45 13.93 2.26
N THR A 149 -9.44 14.45 1.53
CA THR A 149 -9.26 15.57 0.59
C THR A 149 -9.23 16.87 1.39
N PRO A 150 -8.19 17.72 1.22
CA PRO A 150 -8.17 19.03 1.84
C PRO A 150 -9.42 19.83 1.49
N PRO A 151 -10.00 20.57 2.44
CA PRO A 151 -11.19 21.36 2.16
C PRO A 151 -10.82 22.51 1.20
N ASP A 152 -11.64 22.70 0.16
CA ASP A 152 -11.56 23.86 -0.73
C ASP A 152 -12.12 25.10 -0.02
N ARG A 153 -11.30 25.68 0.86
CA ARG A 153 -11.66 26.80 1.73
C ARG A 153 -10.50 27.74 1.96
N VAL A 154 -10.85 28.99 2.23
CA VAL A 154 -9.94 30.09 2.51
C VAL A 154 -10.03 30.55 3.96
N SER A 155 -9.01 31.28 4.41
CA SER A 155 -8.96 31.96 5.69
C SER A 155 -10.22 32.80 5.92
N PRO A 156 -10.93 32.63 7.05
CA PRO A 156 -12.13 33.39 7.34
C PRO A 156 -11.86 34.85 7.73
N THR A 157 -10.60 35.23 7.99
CA THR A 157 -10.24 36.60 8.38
C THR A 157 -10.11 37.54 7.19
N ASP A 158 -9.49 37.06 6.11
CA ASP A 158 -9.08 37.88 4.97
C ASP A 158 -9.29 37.22 3.60
N GLY A 159 -9.79 35.99 3.56
CA GLY A 159 -10.02 35.24 2.33
C GLY A 159 -8.76 34.70 1.67
N ALA A 160 -7.62 34.69 2.36
CA ALA A 160 -6.37 34.12 1.84
C ALA A 160 -6.46 32.59 1.73
N GLU A 161 -5.73 32.01 0.77
CA GLU A 161 -5.59 30.56 0.65
C GLU A 161 -4.91 29.96 1.89
N ILE A 162 -5.37 28.78 2.31
CA ILE A 162 -4.77 28.00 3.40
C ILE A 162 -4.00 26.82 2.79
N ASP A 163 -2.73 26.70 3.11
CA ASP A 163 -1.95 25.49 2.83
C ASP A 163 -2.28 24.44 3.89
N TRP A 164 -3.07 23.43 3.53
CA TRP A 164 -3.41 22.29 4.39
C TRP A 164 -2.25 21.29 4.45
N ILE A 165 -1.50 21.31 5.55
CA ILE A 165 -0.22 20.61 5.68
C ILE A 165 -0.28 19.31 6.47
N LEU A 166 -1.24 19.19 7.40
CA LEU A 166 -1.33 18.03 8.28
C LEU A 166 -2.77 17.52 8.40
N LYS A 167 -2.90 16.20 8.52
CA LYS A 167 -4.16 15.50 8.76
C LYS A 167 -4.03 14.65 10.02
N ILE A 168 -5.02 14.73 10.90
CA ILE A 168 -5.11 13.94 12.13
C ILE A 168 -6.34 13.05 12.03
N HIS A 169 -6.15 11.73 11.95
CA HIS A 169 -7.24 10.76 11.95
C HIS A 169 -7.65 10.45 13.39
N LYS A 170 -8.92 10.73 13.75
CA LYS A 170 -9.50 10.40 15.06
C LYS A 170 -10.20 9.03 15.09
N GLY A 171 -10.38 8.41 13.92
CA GLY A 171 -11.12 7.15 13.77
C GLY A 171 -12.63 7.37 13.78
N GLY A 172 -13.41 6.31 14.05
CA GLY A 172 -14.87 6.36 14.13
C GLY A 172 -15.62 6.05 12.82
N ASN A 173 -16.95 5.99 12.92
CA ASN A 173 -17.88 5.85 11.81
C ASN A 173 -19.09 6.80 12.03
N PRO A 174 -19.23 7.91 11.27
CA PRO A 174 -18.40 8.28 10.12
C PRO A 174 -16.95 8.58 10.51
N LEU A 175 -16.04 8.39 9.56
CA LEU A 175 -14.62 8.70 9.74
C LEU A 175 -14.44 10.16 10.17
N GLN A 176 -13.66 10.41 11.23
CA GLN A 176 -13.31 11.75 11.69
C GLN A 176 -11.85 12.10 11.35
N VAL A 177 -11.66 13.23 10.66
CA VAL A 177 -10.34 13.73 10.26
C VAL A 177 -10.25 15.24 10.51
N ILE A 178 -9.20 15.68 11.19
CA ILE A 178 -8.88 17.11 11.34
C ILE A 178 -7.82 17.46 10.30
N HIS A 179 -8.11 18.44 9.46
CA HIS A 179 -7.16 19.09 8.57
C HIS A 179 -6.62 20.32 9.26
N LEU A 180 -5.31 20.49 9.23
CA LEU A 180 -4.60 21.61 9.80
C LEU A 180 -3.80 22.31 8.71
N GLY A 181 -3.84 23.64 8.71
CA GLY A 181 -3.22 24.44 7.67
C GLY A 181 -2.74 25.80 8.12
N VAL A 182 -1.98 26.45 7.25
CA VAL A 182 -1.37 27.76 7.47
C VAL A 182 -1.87 28.74 6.40
N SER A 183 -2.37 29.90 6.82
CA SER A 183 -2.77 30.96 5.90
C SER A 183 -1.57 31.54 5.16
N LYS A 184 -1.68 31.71 3.84
CA LYS A 184 -0.60 32.28 3.01
C LYS A 184 -0.38 33.78 3.22
N SER A 185 -1.30 34.50 3.84
CA SER A 185 -1.21 35.96 4.02
C SER A 185 -0.47 36.38 5.29
N ASP A 186 -0.77 35.74 6.41
CA ASP A 186 -0.33 36.15 7.75
C ASP A 186 0.29 35.02 8.57
N ASN A 187 0.41 33.82 8.00
CA ASN A 187 0.86 32.59 8.66
C ASN A 187 0.03 32.19 9.89
N SER A 188 -1.24 32.60 9.96
CA SER A 188 -2.18 32.11 10.97
C SER A 188 -2.50 30.63 10.77
N PHE A 189 -2.70 29.90 11.87
CA PHE A 189 -2.96 28.46 11.86
C PHE A 189 -4.45 28.16 11.95
N TRP A 190 -4.93 27.27 11.09
CA TRP A 190 -6.35 26.96 10.93
C TRP A 190 -6.61 25.46 10.98
N ARG A 191 -7.77 25.09 11.51
CA ARG A 191 -8.29 23.72 11.55
C ARG A 191 -9.62 23.62 10.79
N PHE A 192 -9.85 22.45 10.21
CA PHE A 192 -11.14 22.03 9.67
C PHE A 192 -11.38 20.57 10.04
N GLU A 193 -12.52 20.27 10.63
CA GLU A 193 -12.87 18.91 11.02
C GLU A 193 -13.86 18.29 10.02
N TYR A 194 -13.62 17.07 9.58
CA TYR A 194 -14.58 16.27 8.82
C TYR A 194 -15.22 15.24 9.77
N PRO A 195 -16.55 15.00 9.70
CA PRO A 195 -17.55 15.65 8.84
C PRO A 195 -18.19 16.86 9.55
N SER A 196 -17.50 18.00 9.65
CA SER A 196 -18.09 19.26 10.14
C SER A 196 -18.70 20.06 8.99
N PRO A 197 -19.91 20.62 9.16
CA PRO A 197 -20.71 21.10 8.04
C PRO A 197 -20.32 22.46 7.47
N LYS A 198 -19.12 23.04 7.74
CA LYS A 198 -18.42 24.08 6.91
C LYS A 198 -17.39 24.97 7.65
N HIS A 199 -17.21 24.84 8.95
CA HIS A 199 -16.45 25.85 9.71
C HIS A 199 -14.94 25.58 9.71
N ILE A 200 -14.18 26.60 9.32
CA ILE A 200 -12.76 26.71 9.65
C ILE A 200 -12.67 27.44 10.99
N GLU A 201 -11.84 26.92 11.88
CA GLU A 201 -11.59 27.49 13.21
C GLU A 201 -10.09 27.71 13.41
N PRO A 202 -9.67 28.62 14.30
CA PRO A 202 -8.26 28.69 14.69
C PRO A 202 -7.78 27.33 15.21
N ALA A 203 -6.57 26.92 14.82
CA ALA A 203 -5.97 25.69 15.33
C ALA A 203 -5.76 25.76 16.85
N LEU A 204 -5.92 24.62 17.54
CA LEU A 204 -5.68 24.54 18.98
C LEU A 204 -4.18 24.66 19.31
N PRO A 205 -3.78 25.12 20.50
CA PRO A 205 -2.36 25.27 20.86
C PRO A 205 -1.52 24.00 20.62
N GLU A 206 -2.03 22.83 21.00
CA GLU A 206 -1.39 21.54 20.78
C GLU A 206 -1.28 21.17 19.29
N GLU A 207 -2.26 21.58 18.46
CA GLU A 207 -2.24 21.36 17.01
C GLU A 207 -1.22 22.29 16.33
N ILE A 208 -1.01 23.48 16.86
CA ILE A 208 0.02 24.41 16.38
C ILE A 208 1.43 23.87 16.64
N GLU A 209 1.64 23.19 17.77
CA GLU A 209 2.90 22.51 18.07
C GLU A 209 3.16 21.42 17.02
N ASP A 210 2.18 20.56 16.74
CA ASP A 210 2.27 19.53 15.70
C ASP A 210 2.60 20.10 14.30
N LEU A 211 2.05 21.28 13.96
CA LEU A 211 2.30 21.94 12.67
C LEU A 211 3.72 22.49 12.56
N LYS A 212 4.29 22.99 13.66
CA LYS A 212 5.65 23.56 13.67
C LYS A 212 6.74 22.50 13.55
N GLU A 213 6.41 21.23 13.80
CA GLU A 213 7.32 20.09 13.66
C GLU A 213 7.37 19.49 12.24
N LYS A 214 6.54 19.98 11.31
CA LYS A 214 6.44 19.50 9.92
C LYS A 214 7.19 20.39 8.94
#